data_AF-A0A6P5Y6H5-F1
#
_entry.id   AF-A0A6P5Y6H5-F1
#
_cell.length_a   1.000
_cell.length_b   1.000
_cell.length_c   1.000
_cell.angle_alpha   90.00
_cell.angle_beta   90.00
_cell.angle_gamma   90.00
#
_symmetry.space_group_name_H-M   'P 1'
#
loop_
_entity.id
_entity.type
_entity.pdbx_description
1 polymer ?
#
loop_
_entity_poly.entity_id
_entity_poly.type
_entity_poly.pdbx_seq_one_letter_code
_entity_poly.pdbx_strand_id
1 'polypeptide(L)'
;MAGDFAAKIKAYAVPMILFSLAMLYQLVLLPRSFPPSHYDVLGIKTYSSMETVKEAYENLQSKWNSGLEVPTTTEFVKIQYAYELLTNPIWKRNYDVFGIDEQLHVLEKVSQLYAGEKFSNIELPLLHADISDTEDDAFNVITSKEFQSMFQDSKPWLLQVYSSGSNHSAEFANPWKRIAALLNGVANIGMVELGEIQIAAYLAERKPTGQLFFRNGLPSVVAFPSGCKTSDCLIRFEGELSVDAVTDWFAAAVLNLPRIFYYSKESLGPRFLAKSSPHKVKVILFSKTGERATPVVRQAAKAYWNYATFACVLWREEELSVWWTAFGVESVPAVVFLKDPGLKPLVYHGSVNDSWFLDVLEQNKQQELPQLRSLTSEELGCNARGYSHAGRDTMIWYCAILAGRMGPELDSMRETMRRVQETLSKSGELNAASEDQHSITAAIALKNKRLTLSWLDGEVQKVRASFILCLGYI
;
A
#
# COMPACT_ATOMS: atom_id res chain seq x y z
N MET A 1 28.75 -65.20 -31.73
CA MET A 1 27.92 -63.97 -31.89
C MET A 1 26.60 -63.97 -31.11
N ALA A 2 26.01 -65.12 -30.74
CA ALA A 2 24.74 -65.15 -29.98
C ALA A 2 24.83 -64.73 -28.49
N GLY A 3 25.98 -64.91 -27.83
CA GLY A 3 26.15 -64.59 -26.41
C GLY A 3 26.22 -63.09 -26.07
N ASP A 4 26.72 -62.26 -27.00
CA ASP A 4 26.87 -60.81 -26.79
C ASP A 4 25.52 -60.07 -26.90
N PHE A 5 24.60 -60.59 -27.71
CA PHE A 5 23.24 -60.06 -27.83
C PHE A 5 22.40 -60.31 -26.57
N ALA A 6 22.47 -61.51 -25.99
CA ALA A 6 21.74 -61.85 -24.77
C ALA A 6 22.20 -61.02 -23.56
N ALA A 7 23.50 -60.71 -23.48
CA ALA A 7 24.06 -59.86 -22.42
C ALA A 7 23.60 -58.40 -22.54
N LYS A 8 23.58 -57.84 -23.77
CA LYS A 8 23.06 -56.49 -24.03
C LYS A 8 21.55 -56.40 -23.75
N ILE A 9 20.76 -57.40 -24.14
CA ILE A 9 19.32 -57.44 -23.83
C ILE A 9 19.08 -57.41 -22.32
N LYS A 10 19.85 -58.17 -21.52
CA LYS A 10 19.76 -58.11 -20.05
C LYS A 10 20.13 -56.74 -19.47
N ALA A 11 21.13 -56.06 -20.03
CA ALA A 11 21.55 -54.74 -19.56
C ALA A 11 20.51 -53.63 -19.82
N TYR A 12 19.77 -53.73 -20.94
CA TYR A 12 18.74 -52.74 -21.31
C TYR A 12 17.30 -53.12 -20.94
N ALA A 13 17.05 -54.36 -20.51
CA ALA A 13 15.72 -54.83 -20.12
C ALA A 13 15.13 -54.03 -18.95
N VAL A 14 15.91 -53.77 -17.90
CA VAL A 14 15.44 -53.02 -16.72
C VAL A 14 15.14 -51.55 -17.06
N PRO A 15 16.02 -50.79 -17.76
CA PRO A 15 15.68 -49.45 -18.24
C PRO A 15 14.45 -49.39 -19.14
N MET A 16 14.27 -50.36 -20.05
CA MET A 16 13.10 -50.42 -20.94
C MET A 16 11.81 -50.69 -20.17
N ILE A 17 11.84 -51.57 -19.16
CA ILE A 17 10.68 -51.84 -18.27
C ILE A 17 10.33 -50.59 -17.46
N LEU A 18 11.32 -49.88 -16.91
CA LEU A 18 11.08 -48.64 -16.17
C LEU A 18 10.54 -47.53 -17.08
N PHE A 19 11.06 -47.40 -18.29
CA PHE A 19 10.56 -46.44 -19.28
C PHE A 19 9.11 -46.75 -19.69
N SER A 20 8.79 -48.03 -19.94
CA SER A 20 7.42 -48.44 -20.30
C SER A 20 6.44 -48.31 -19.14
N LEU A 21 6.86 -48.59 -17.89
CA LEU A 21 6.07 -48.31 -16.69
C LEU A 21 5.86 -46.80 -16.51
N ALA A 22 6.89 -45.98 -16.73
CA ALA A 22 6.77 -44.52 -16.67
C ALA A 22 5.84 -44.00 -17.77
N MET A 23 5.91 -44.54 -18.99
CA MET A 23 4.99 -44.23 -20.09
C MET A 23 3.55 -44.65 -19.77
N LEU A 24 3.33 -45.85 -19.23
CA LEU A 24 2.00 -46.28 -18.78
C LEU A 24 1.46 -45.36 -17.68
N TYR A 25 2.33 -45.00 -16.72
CA TYR A 25 1.98 -44.11 -15.64
C TYR A 25 1.63 -42.70 -16.16
N GLN A 26 2.39 -42.16 -17.12
CA GLN A 26 2.14 -40.85 -17.72
C GLN A 26 0.97 -40.81 -18.69
N LEU A 27 0.74 -41.86 -19.48
CA LEU A 27 -0.29 -41.88 -20.53
C LEU A 27 -1.65 -42.42 -20.06
N VAL A 28 -1.68 -43.24 -19.02
CA VAL A 28 -2.91 -43.93 -18.60
C VAL A 28 -3.31 -43.61 -17.17
N LEU A 29 -2.37 -43.65 -16.22
CA LEU A 29 -2.70 -43.45 -14.81
C LEU A 29 -2.83 -41.97 -14.46
N LEU A 30 -1.86 -41.14 -14.85
CA LEU A 30 -1.85 -39.70 -14.60
C LEU A 30 -3.10 -38.96 -15.12
N PRO A 31 -3.58 -39.21 -16.37
CA PRO A 31 -4.81 -38.60 -16.88
C PRO A 31 -6.06 -39.01 -16.11
N ARG A 32 -6.12 -40.25 -15.60
CA ARG A 32 -7.24 -40.75 -14.79
C ARG A 32 -7.20 -40.28 -13.35
N SER A 33 -6.07 -39.77 -12.89
CA SER A 33 -5.91 -39.15 -11.57
C SER A 33 -6.14 -37.63 -11.56
N PHE A 34 -6.44 -37.01 -12.71
CA PHE A 34 -6.99 -35.66 -12.68
C PHE A 34 -8.40 -35.72 -12.09
N PRO A 35 -8.75 -34.84 -11.14
CA PRO A 35 -10.09 -34.81 -10.59
C PRO A 35 -11.09 -34.63 -11.75
N PRO A 36 -12.13 -35.48 -11.84
CA PRO A 36 -13.14 -35.33 -12.87
C PRO A 36 -13.72 -33.92 -12.80
N SER A 37 -13.85 -33.26 -13.95
CA SER A 37 -14.49 -31.96 -14.02
C SER A 37 -15.96 -32.07 -13.61
N HIS A 38 -16.59 -30.95 -13.26
CA HIS A 38 -18.04 -30.95 -12.96
C HIS A 38 -18.88 -31.40 -14.17
N TYR A 39 -18.35 -31.25 -15.39
CA TYR A 39 -18.95 -31.82 -16.60
C TYR A 39 -18.86 -33.34 -16.66
N ASP A 40 -17.73 -33.92 -16.24
CA ASP A 40 -17.53 -35.37 -16.21
C ASP A 40 -18.45 -36.03 -15.18
N VAL A 41 -18.74 -35.34 -14.06
CA VAL A 41 -19.73 -35.77 -13.06
C VAL A 41 -21.13 -35.91 -13.67
N LEU A 42 -21.49 -35.02 -14.59
CA LEU A 42 -22.76 -35.04 -15.33
C LEU A 42 -22.70 -35.93 -16.59
N GLY A 43 -21.54 -36.50 -16.94
CA GLY A 43 -21.36 -37.32 -18.13
C GLY A 43 -21.43 -36.56 -19.45
N ILE A 44 -21.15 -35.25 -19.44
CA ILE A 44 -21.22 -34.38 -20.61
C ILE A 44 -19.86 -33.82 -20.98
N LYS A 45 -19.74 -33.29 -22.21
CA LYS A 45 -18.51 -32.66 -22.69
C LYS A 45 -18.20 -31.38 -21.89
N THR A 46 -16.92 -31.14 -21.62
CA THR A 46 -16.45 -29.87 -21.04
C THR A 46 -16.90 -28.67 -21.88
N TYR A 47 -17.28 -27.57 -21.22
CA TYR A 47 -17.80 -26.35 -21.85
C TYR A 47 -19.15 -26.50 -22.58
N SER A 48 -19.93 -27.52 -22.24
CA SER A 48 -21.32 -27.65 -22.69
C SER A 48 -22.18 -26.43 -22.28
N SER A 49 -23.26 -26.16 -23.02
CA SER A 49 -24.17 -25.06 -22.71
C SER A 49 -25.02 -25.37 -21.46
N MET A 50 -25.62 -24.34 -20.87
CA MET A 50 -26.47 -24.51 -19.67
C MET A 50 -27.71 -25.36 -19.97
N GLU A 51 -28.21 -25.34 -21.20
CA GLU A 51 -29.32 -26.18 -21.66
C GLU A 51 -28.94 -27.66 -21.62
N THR A 52 -27.77 -28.02 -22.16
CA THR A 52 -27.25 -29.39 -22.11
C THR A 52 -26.98 -29.86 -20.67
N VAL A 53 -26.54 -28.96 -19.78
CA VAL A 53 -26.38 -29.26 -18.35
C VAL A 53 -27.72 -29.61 -17.71
N LYS A 54 -28.78 -28.83 -18.00
CA LYS A 54 -30.14 -29.10 -17.52
C LYS A 54 -30.69 -30.42 -18.05
N GLU A 55 -30.56 -30.67 -19.35
CA GLU A 55 -30.99 -31.93 -19.98
C GLU A 55 -30.28 -33.15 -19.37
N ALA A 56 -28.97 -33.05 -19.12
CA ALA A 56 -28.19 -34.12 -18.49
C ALA A 56 -28.67 -34.40 -17.05
N TYR A 57 -28.93 -33.35 -16.28
CA TYR A 57 -29.46 -33.47 -14.92
C TYR A 57 -30.88 -34.06 -14.91
N GLU A 58 -31.79 -33.58 -15.77
CA GLU A 58 -33.15 -34.10 -15.90
C GLU A 58 -33.16 -35.60 -16.27
N ASN A 59 -32.24 -36.02 -17.15
CA ASN A 59 -32.06 -37.43 -17.49
C ASN A 59 -31.62 -38.26 -16.29
N LEU A 60 -30.63 -37.80 -15.50
CA LEU A 60 -30.23 -38.47 -14.26
C LEU A 60 -31.37 -38.54 -13.25
N GLN A 61 -32.08 -37.43 -13.05
CA GLN A 61 -33.23 -37.34 -12.15
C GLN A 61 -34.35 -38.31 -12.55
N SER A 62 -34.63 -38.47 -13.85
CA SER A 62 -35.62 -39.43 -14.34
C SER A 62 -35.25 -40.89 -14.01
N LYS A 63 -33.96 -41.24 -14.06
CA LYS A 63 -33.46 -42.57 -13.69
C LYS A 63 -33.55 -42.82 -12.18
N TRP A 64 -33.30 -41.79 -11.37
CA TRP A 64 -33.46 -41.85 -9.92
C TRP A 64 -34.91 -42.08 -9.53
N ASN A 65 -35.83 -41.33 -10.15
CA ASN A 65 -37.27 -41.42 -9.90
C ASN A 65 -37.89 -42.75 -10.36
N SER A 66 -37.33 -43.37 -11.41
CA SER A 66 -37.75 -44.69 -11.89
C SER A 66 -37.10 -45.85 -11.14
N GLY A 67 -36.17 -45.59 -10.22
CA GLY A 67 -35.47 -46.59 -9.42
C GLY A 67 -34.47 -47.44 -10.20
N LEU A 68 -34.14 -47.07 -11.44
CA LEU A 68 -33.20 -47.80 -12.31
C LEU A 68 -31.75 -47.64 -11.86
N GLU A 69 -31.37 -46.43 -11.43
CA GLU A 69 -30.06 -46.10 -10.89
C GLU A 69 -30.27 -45.25 -9.63
N VAL A 70 -30.09 -45.82 -8.43
CA VAL A 70 -30.20 -45.06 -7.19
C VAL A 70 -28.81 -44.55 -6.79
N PRO A 71 -28.56 -43.24 -6.78
CA PRO A 71 -27.24 -42.70 -6.46
C PRO A 71 -26.94 -42.88 -4.97
N THR A 72 -25.66 -43.09 -4.65
CA THR A 72 -25.21 -42.92 -3.27
C THR A 72 -25.36 -41.45 -2.85
N THR A 73 -25.48 -41.18 -1.56
CA THR A 73 -25.56 -39.82 -1.01
C THR A 73 -24.39 -38.94 -1.50
N THR A 74 -23.19 -39.52 -1.53
CA THR A 74 -21.99 -38.83 -2.00
C THR A 74 -21.99 -38.54 -3.50
N GLU A 75 -22.54 -39.43 -4.32
CA GLU A 75 -22.68 -39.21 -5.76
C GLU A 75 -23.76 -38.16 -6.05
N PHE A 76 -24.90 -38.26 -5.36
CA PHE A 76 -25.98 -37.28 -5.48
C PHE A 76 -25.49 -35.87 -5.13
N VAL A 77 -24.78 -35.71 -4.01
CA VAL A 77 -24.23 -34.40 -3.58
C VAL A 77 -23.27 -33.84 -4.63
N LYS A 78 -22.41 -34.67 -5.24
CA LYS A 78 -21.52 -34.24 -6.33
C LYS A 78 -22.28 -33.83 -7.59
N ILE A 79 -23.29 -34.60 -8.00
CA ILE A 79 -24.11 -34.32 -9.17
C ILE A 79 -24.91 -33.03 -8.97
N GLN A 80 -25.51 -32.87 -7.79
CA GLN A 80 -26.28 -31.69 -7.43
C GLN A 80 -25.40 -30.43 -7.42
N TYR A 81 -24.21 -30.51 -6.79
CA TYR A 81 -23.25 -29.42 -6.80
C TYR A 81 -22.82 -29.02 -8.21
N ALA A 82 -22.45 -30.01 -9.04
CA ALA A 82 -22.06 -29.77 -10.42
C ALA A 82 -23.21 -29.12 -11.22
N TYR A 83 -24.44 -29.58 -11.03
CA TYR A 83 -25.63 -28.99 -11.64
C TYR A 83 -25.86 -27.54 -11.21
N GLU A 84 -25.85 -27.25 -9.91
CA GLU A 84 -26.09 -25.90 -9.39
C GLU A 84 -24.99 -24.91 -9.82
N LEU A 85 -23.72 -25.32 -9.79
CA LEU A 85 -22.59 -24.52 -10.24
C LEU A 85 -22.66 -24.23 -11.74
N LEU A 86 -22.91 -25.25 -12.56
CA LEU A 86 -22.94 -25.14 -14.02
C LEU A 86 -24.23 -24.54 -14.58
N THR A 87 -25.29 -24.42 -13.77
CA THR A 87 -26.54 -23.75 -14.17
C THR A 87 -26.56 -22.27 -13.81
N ASN A 88 -25.70 -21.83 -12.88
CA ASN A 88 -25.52 -20.41 -12.57
C ASN A 88 -24.58 -19.75 -13.61
N PRO A 89 -25.01 -18.69 -14.32
CA PRO A 89 -24.22 -18.08 -15.39
C PRO A 89 -22.90 -17.46 -14.88
N ILE A 90 -22.88 -16.91 -13.66
CA ILE A 90 -21.69 -16.28 -13.08
C ILE A 90 -20.69 -17.34 -12.64
N TRP A 91 -21.15 -18.35 -11.89
CA TRP A 91 -20.27 -19.43 -11.43
C TRP A 91 -19.73 -20.26 -12.58
N LYS A 92 -20.57 -20.63 -13.56
CA LYS A 92 -20.13 -21.32 -14.77
C LYS A 92 -19.07 -20.53 -15.54
N ARG A 93 -19.25 -19.21 -15.72
CA ARG A 93 -18.25 -18.34 -16.36
C ARG A 93 -16.92 -18.36 -15.60
N ASN A 94 -16.97 -18.20 -14.28
CA ASN A 94 -15.78 -18.16 -13.44
C ASN A 94 -15.03 -19.51 -13.46
N TYR A 95 -15.77 -20.62 -13.43
CA TYR A 95 -15.23 -21.98 -13.53
C TYR A 95 -14.63 -22.25 -14.91
N ASP A 96 -15.37 -21.98 -15.98
CA ASP A 96 -14.94 -22.29 -17.35
C ASP A 96 -13.71 -21.48 -17.78
N VAL A 97 -13.72 -20.17 -17.49
CA VAL A 97 -12.67 -19.25 -17.97
C VAL A 97 -11.46 -19.24 -17.05
N PHE A 98 -11.67 -19.22 -15.73
CA PHE A 98 -10.62 -18.99 -14.73
C PHE A 98 -10.36 -20.19 -13.81
N GLY A 99 -11.12 -21.29 -13.95
CA GLY A 99 -10.97 -22.47 -13.11
C GLY A 99 -11.30 -22.22 -11.64
N ILE A 100 -12.18 -21.24 -11.35
CA ILE A 100 -12.52 -20.84 -9.99
C ILE A 100 -13.69 -21.69 -9.47
N ASP A 101 -13.48 -22.32 -8.32
CA ASP A 101 -14.44 -23.18 -7.64
C ASP A 101 -14.37 -22.96 -6.12
N GLU A 102 -14.95 -21.85 -5.65
CA GLU A 102 -14.82 -21.39 -4.24
C GLU A 102 -15.63 -22.23 -3.26
N GLN A 103 -16.73 -22.83 -3.72
CA GLN A 103 -17.69 -23.53 -2.87
C GLN A 103 -17.34 -25.00 -2.66
N LEU A 104 -16.14 -25.45 -3.05
CA LEU A 104 -15.71 -26.85 -2.94
C LEU A 104 -15.77 -27.36 -1.48
N HIS A 105 -15.57 -26.49 -0.49
CA HIS A 105 -15.70 -26.82 0.93
C HIS A 105 -17.13 -27.21 1.35
N VAL A 106 -18.16 -26.77 0.60
CA VAL A 106 -19.56 -27.15 0.80
C VAL A 106 -19.75 -28.64 0.51
N LEU A 107 -19.10 -29.17 -0.53
CA LEU A 107 -19.16 -30.60 -0.85
C LEU A 107 -18.68 -31.46 0.31
N GLU A 108 -17.55 -31.10 0.92
CA GLU A 108 -17.01 -31.85 2.05
C GLU A 108 -17.93 -31.76 3.28
N LYS A 109 -18.41 -30.55 3.62
CA LYS A 109 -19.31 -30.33 4.75
C LYS A 109 -20.65 -31.06 4.60
N VAL A 110 -21.28 -30.97 3.43
CA VAL A 110 -22.56 -31.64 3.13
C VAL A 110 -22.37 -33.15 3.12
N SER A 111 -21.28 -33.65 2.53
CA SER A 111 -21.00 -35.09 2.51
C SER A 111 -20.83 -35.69 3.91
N GLN A 112 -20.25 -34.93 4.84
CA GLN A 112 -20.13 -35.32 6.25
C GLN A 112 -21.47 -35.23 6.98
N LEU A 113 -22.24 -34.15 6.76
CA LEU A 113 -23.52 -33.92 7.42
C LEU A 113 -24.55 -35.02 7.12
N TYR A 114 -24.61 -35.46 5.87
CA TYR A 114 -25.57 -36.46 5.39
C TYR A 114 -24.96 -37.87 5.27
N ALA A 115 -23.85 -38.15 5.96
CA ALA A 115 -23.20 -39.45 5.91
C ALA A 115 -24.13 -40.58 6.39
N GLY A 116 -24.53 -41.48 5.47
CA GLY A 116 -25.45 -42.59 5.77
C GLY A 116 -26.95 -42.25 5.66
N GLU A 117 -27.30 -40.99 5.37
CA GLU A 117 -28.66 -40.57 5.09
C GLU A 117 -29.10 -40.92 3.66
N LYS A 118 -30.41 -41.03 3.43
CA LYS A 118 -30.95 -41.18 2.07
C LYS A 118 -30.85 -39.86 1.32
N PHE A 119 -30.53 -39.91 0.03
CA PHE A 119 -30.40 -38.71 -0.81
C PHE A 119 -31.69 -37.85 -0.84
N SER A 120 -32.87 -38.45 -0.64
CA SER A 120 -34.15 -37.76 -0.54
C SER A 120 -34.29 -36.81 0.65
N ASN A 121 -33.46 -36.99 1.68
CA ASN A 121 -33.50 -36.19 2.90
C ASN A 121 -32.55 -34.99 2.86
N ILE A 122 -31.80 -34.82 1.76
CA ILE A 122 -30.84 -33.73 1.61
C ILE A 122 -31.61 -32.44 1.30
N GLU A 123 -31.37 -31.40 2.10
CA GLU A 123 -31.93 -30.07 1.85
C GLU A 123 -31.27 -29.43 0.62
N LEU A 124 -32.10 -28.88 -0.26
CA LEU A 124 -31.70 -28.19 -1.51
C LEU A 124 -32.21 -26.75 -1.51
N PRO A 125 -31.52 -25.79 -2.14
CA PRO A 125 -30.26 -25.94 -2.89
C PRO A 125 -29.03 -26.14 -1.99
N LEU A 126 -27.96 -26.73 -2.53
CA LEU A 126 -26.68 -26.86 -1.81
C LEU A 126 -25.92 -25.52 -1.80
N LEU A 127 -25.94 -24.83 -2.93
CA LEU A 127 -25.27 -23.58 -3.19
C LEU A 127 -26.27 -22.44 -3.07
N HIS A 128 -25.97 -21.49 -2.19
CA HIS A 128 -26.76 -20.30 -2.02
C HIS A 128 -26.03 -19.20 -2.78
N ALA A 129 -26.68 -18.65 -3.80
CA ALA A 129 -26.30 -17.34 -4.29
C ALA A 129 -26.78 -16.36 -3.22
N ASP A 130 -25.87 -15.90 -2.36
CA ASP A 130 -26.19 -14.73 -1.56
C ASP A 130 -26.48 -13.62 -2.57
N ILE A 131 -27.78 -13.35 -2.77
CA ILE A 131 -28.25 -12.16 -3.47
C ILE A 131 -27.96 -11.04 -2.50
N SER A 132 -26.69 -10.65 -2.43
CA SER A 132 -26.33 -9.41 -1.78
C SER A 132 -26.95 -8.33 -2.66
N ASP A 133 -28.06 -7.72 -2.20
CA ASP A 133 -28.61 -6.48 -2.73
C ASP A 133 -27.50 -5.41 -2.65
N THR A 134 -26.60 -5.40 -3.62
CA THR A 134 -25.31 -4.71 -3.52
C THR A 134 -24.96 -4.01 -4.82
N GLU A 135 -25.94 -3.29 -5.37
CA GLU A 135 -25.61 -2.15 -6.24
C GLU A 135 -24.68 -1.15 -5.52
N ASP A 136 -24.69 -1.13 -4.17
CA ASP A 136 -23.85 -0.26 -3.33
C ASP A 136 -22.39 -0.74 -3.15
N ASP A 137 -22.03 -1.96 -3.58
CA ASP A 137 -20.66 -2.49 -3.44
C ASP A 137 -19.76 -2.29 -4.67
N ALA A 138 -20.35 -1.91 -5.80
CA ALA A 138 -19.61 -1.55 -7.00
C ALA A 138 -18.95 -0.17 -6.84
N PHE A 139 -17.64 -0.14 -6.57
CA PHE A 139 -16.87 1.09 -6.40
C PHE A 139 -15.80 1.24 -7.49
N ASN A 140 -15.90 2.30 -8.31
CA ASN A 140 -14.95 2.58 -9.41
C ASN A 140 -14.67 1.34 -10.29
N VAL A 141 -15.73 0.69 -10.78
CA VAL A 141 -15.61 -0.47 -11.66
C VAL A 141 -15.06 -0.03 -13.02
N ILE A 142 -13.97 -0.66 -13.46
CA ILE A 142 -13.27 -0.35 -14.69
C ILE A 142 -13.81 -1.23 -15.82
N THR A 143 -14.29 -0.58 -16.86
CA THR A 143 -14.71 -1.22 -18.11
C THR A 143 -13.54 -1.36 -19.09
N SER A 144 -13.70 -2.24 -20.08
CA SER A 144 -12.72 -2.44 -21.17
C SER A 144 -12.27 -1.13 -21.87
N LYS A 145 -13.14 -0.12 -21.96
CA LYS A 145 -12.80 1.18 -22.57
C LYS A 145 -11.90 2.02 -21.66
N GLU A 146 -12.22 2.08 -20.37
CA GLU A 146 -11.49 2.88 -19.38
C GLU A 146 -10.10 2.29 -19.08
N PHE A 147 -9.98 0.97 -19.16
CA PHE A 147 -8.72 0.25 -18.95
C PHE A 147 -7.62 0.70 -19.92
N GLN A 148 -7.95 1.10 -21.15
CA GLN A 148 -6.95 1.62 -22.09
C GLN A 148 -6.51 3.04 -21.74
N SER A 149 -7.44 3.88 -21.27
CA SER A 149 -7.12 5.25 -20.82
C SER A 149 -6.38 5.29 -19.49
N MET A 150 -6.48 4.25 -18.68
CA MET A 150 -5.82 4.13 -17.37
C MET A 150 -4.30 4.40 -17.43
N PHE A 151 -3.63 3.92 -18.47
CA PHE A 151 -2.16 4.02 -18.63
C PHE A 151 -1.69 5.36 -19.21
N GLN A 152 -2.59 6.32 -19.40
CA GLN A 152 -2.24 7.68 -19.81
C GLN A 152 -1.80 8.54 -18.62
N ASP A 153 -2.33 8.26 -17.43
CA ASP A 153 -1.90 8.92 -16.19
C ASP A 153 -0.54 8.34 -15.72
N SER A 154 0.28 9.20 -15.13
CA SER A 154 1.55 8.84 -14.50
C SER A 154 1.40 8.27 -13.09
N LYS A 155 0.20 8.42 -12.51
CA LYS A 155 -0.10 7.87 -11.18
C LYS A 155 -0.13 6.35 -11.18
N PRO A 156 0.30 5.72 -10.07
CA PRO A 156 0.22 4.28 -9.89
C PRO A 156 -1.23 3.84 -9.70
N TRP A 157 -1.52 2.60 -10.08
CA TRP A 157 -2.84 1.99 -9.95
C TRP A 157 -2.84 0.81 -9.00
N LEU A 158 -3.91 0.69 -8.21
CA LEU A 158 -4.23 -0.46 -7.38
C LEU A 158 -5.59 -1.00 -7.81
N LEU A 159 -5.63 -2.26 -8.28
CA LEU A 159 -6.82 -2.90 -8.81
C LEU A 159 -7.22 -4.10 -7.98
N GLN A 160 -8.52 -4.23 -7.72
CA GLN A 160 -9.12 -5.46 -7.21
C GLN A 160 -9.83 -6.18 -8.35
N VAL A 161 -9.46 -7.44 -8.60
CA VAL A 161 -10.24 -8.33 -9.45
C VAL A 161 -11.21 -9.10 -8.57
N TYR A 162 -12.50 -9.01 -8.86
CA TYR A 162 -13.56 -9.58 -8.05
C TYR A 162 -14.63 -10.26 -8.92
N SER A 163 -15.52 -11.01 -8.28
CA SER A 163 -16.70 -11.59 -8.91
C SER A 163 -17.92 -11.33 -8.03
N SER A 164 -19.05 -10.97 -8.64
CA SER A 164 -20.33 -10.85 -7.94
C SER A 164 -20.82 -12.19 -7.36
N GLY A 165 -20.41 -13.31 -7.96
CA GLY A 165 -20.72 -14.65 -7.45
C GLY A 165 -19.77 -15.19 -6.37
N SER A 166 -18.86 -14.37 -5.83
CA SER A 166 -17.84 -14.78 -4.85
C SER A 166 -18.14 -14.19 -3.47
N ASN A 167 -18.36 -15.04 -2.46
CA ASN A 167 -18.63 -14.57 -1.10
C ASN A 167 -17.40 -13.83 -0.51
N HIS A 168 -16.19 -14.34 -0.76
CA HIS A 168 -14.96 -13.67 -0.33
C HIS A 168 -14.80 -12.27 -0.94
N SER A 169 -15.25 -12.09 -2.20
CA SER A 169 -15.25 -10.78 -2.85
C SER A 169 -16.24 -9.82 -2.18
N ALA A 170 -17.43 -10.29 -1.79
CA ALA A 170 -18.42 -9.50 -1.08
C ALA A 170 -17.92 -9.10 0.33
N GLU A 171 -17.35 -10.03 1.09
CA GLU A 171 -16.76 -9.77 2.40
C GLU A 171 -15.66 -8.70 2.36
N PHE A 172 -14.88 -8.66 1.28
CA PHE A 172 -13.78 -7.71 1.11
C PHE A 172 -14.19 -6.34 0.54
N ALA A 173 -15.45 -6.14 0.12
CA ALA A 173 -15.91 -4.89 -0.48
C ALA A 173 -15.76 -3.68 0.47
N ASN A 174 -16.15 -3.85 1.75
CA ASN A 174 -16.02 -2.80 2.77
C ASN A 174 -14.55 -2.49 3.13
N PRO A 175 -13.68 -3.49 3.40
CA PRO A 175 -12.24 -3.28 3.49
C PRO A 175 -11.66 -2.53 2.28
N TRP A 176 -12.09 -2.86 1.06
CA TRP A 176 -11.63 -2.19 -0.16
C TRP A 176 -12.00 -0.71 -0.20
N LYS A 177 -13.25 -0.34 0.13
CA LYS A 177 -13.67 1.06 0.25
C LYS A 177 -12.79 1.83 1.24
N ARG A 178 -12.40 1.22 2.36
CA ARG A 178 -11.49 1.83 3.34
C ARG A 178 -10.06 1.98 2.79
N ILE A 179 -9.54 0.98 2.08
CA ILE A 179 -8.25 1.08 1.37
C ILE A 179 -8.30 2.24 0.37
N ALA A 180 -9.41 2.38 -0.35
CA ALA A 180 -9.60 3.45 -1.33
C ALA A 180 -9.53 4.84 -0.71
N ALA A 181 -10.20 5.02 0.43
CA ALA A 181 -10.16 6.27 1.19
C ALA A 181 -8.74 6.60 1.68
N LEU A 182 -7.98 5.62 2.19
CA LEU A 182 -6.62 5.82 2.71
C LEU A 182 -5.57 6.17 1.64
N LEU A 183 -5.82 5.74 0.40
CA LEU A 183 -4.93 5.97 -0.74
C LEU A 183 -5.41 7.11 -1.64
N ASN A 184 -6.50 7.79 -1.27
CA ASN A 184 -7.02 8.93 -2.01
C ASN A 184 -5.94 10.01 -2.15
N GLY A 185 -5.78 10.54 -3.37
CA GLY A 185 -4.71 11.48 -3.71
C GLY A 185 -3.32 10.88 -3.88
N VAL A 186 -3.06 9.66 -3.38
CA VAL A 186 -1.77 8.97 -3.50
C VAL A 186 -1.70 8.11 -4.76
N ALA A 187 -2.77 7.38 -5.06
CA ALA A 187 -2.85 6.46 -6.20
C ALA A 187 -4.27 6.37 -6.75
N ASN A 188 -4.39 5.86 -7.98
CA ASN A 188 -5.67 5.55 -8.59
C ASN A 188 -6.09 4.12 -8.21
N ILE A 189 -7.39 3.93 -7.98
CA ILE A 189 -7.93 2.70 -7.40
C ILE A 189 -9.20 2.32 -8.14
N GLY A 190 -9.32 1.05 -8.50
CA GLY A 190 -10.48 0.56 -9.22
C GLY A 190 -10.73 -0.93 -9.05
N MET A 191 -11.90 -1.36 -9.49
CA MET A 191 -12.35 -2.75 -9.41
C MET A 191 -12.56 -3.31 -10.81
N VAL A 192 -12.27 -4.57 -11.03
CA VAL A 192 -12.47 -5.27 -12.29
C VAL A 192 -13.31 -6.51 -12.01
N GLU A 193 -14.52 -6.55 -12.56
CA GLU A 193 -15.38 -7.73 -12.48
C GLU A 193 -14.90 -8.78 -13.48
N LEU A 194 -14.94 -10.07 -13.12
CA LEU A 194 -14.49 -11.16 -14.00
C LEU A 194 -15.26 -11.26 -15.34
N GLY A 195 -16.42 -10.63 -15.45
CA GLY A 195 -17.21 -10.51 -16.67
C GLY A 195 -16.61 -9.60 -17.72
N GLU A 196 -15.72 -8.70 -17.32
CA GLU A 196 -14.82 -8.00 -18.23
C GLU A 196 -13.67 -8.94 -18.63
N ILE A 197 -14.01 -10.01 -19.35
CA ILE A 197 -13.14 -11.17 -19.64
C ILE A 197 -11.78 -10.73 -20.21
N GLN A 198 -11.76 -9.71 -21.08
CA GLN A 198 -10.52 -9.22 -21.69
C GLN A 198 -9.55 -8.65 -20.66
N ILE A 199 -10.05 -7.84 -19.72
CA ILE A 199 -9.24 -7.24 -18.66
C ILE A 199 -8.85 -8.32 -17.65
N ALA A 200 -9.81 -9.12 -17.20
CA ALA A 200 -9.57 -10.17 -16.23
C ALA A 200 -8.53 -11.19 -16.74
N ALA A 201 -8.59 -11.57 -18.02
CA ALA A 201 -7.59 -12.44 -18.65
C ALA A 201 -6.20 -11.80 -18.78
N TYR A 202 -6.13 -10.47 -18.87
CA TYR A 202 -4.87 -9.73 -18.87
C TYR A 202 -4.22 -9.68 -17.48
N LEU A 203 -5.04 -9.60 -16.42
CA LEU A 203 -4.56 -9.57 -15.03
C LEU A 203 -4.29 -10.96 -14.45
N ALA A 204 -4.97 -11.99 -14.96
CA ALA A 204 -4.82 -13.38 -14.54
C ALA A 204 -3.42 -13.96 -14.87
N GLU A 205 -3.04 -15.00 -14.12
CA GLU A 205 -1.87 -15.83 -14.43
C GLU A 205 -2.25 -16.92 -15.44
N ARG A 206 -1.26 -17.46 -16.17
CA ARG A 206 -1.47 -18.55 -17.13
C ARG A 206 -0.72 -19.81 -16.70
N LYS A 207 -1.44 -20.92 -16.59
CA LYS A 207 -0.83 -22.25 -16.42
C LYS A 207 -0.11 -22.65 -17.73
N PRO A 208 0.82 -23.62 -17.68
CA PRO A 208 1.41 -24.21 -18.89
C PRO A 208 0.37 -24.80 -19.85
N THR A 209 -0.80 -25.19 -19.34
CA THR A 209 -1.95 -25.68 -20.12
C THR A 209 -2.69 -24.58 -20.88
N GLY A 210 -2.34 -23.30 -20.67
CA GLY A 210 -3.05 -22.13 -21.20
C GLY A 210 -4.24 -21.66 -20.37
N GLN A 211 -4.64 -22.42 -19.34
CA GLN A 211 -5.74 -22.05 -18.44
C GLN A 211 -5.37 -20.81 -17.61
N LEU A 212 -6.29 -19.84 -17.56
CA LEU A 212 -6.18 -18.65 -16.73
C LEU A 212 -6.51 -19.01 -15.28
N PHE A 213 -5.82 -18.41 -14.31
CA PHE A 213 -6.12 -18.62 -12.90
C PHE A 213 -5.64 -17.44 -12.04
N PHE A 214 -6.16 -17.37 -10.82
CA PHE A 214 -5.66 -16.48 -9.76
C PHE A 214 -5.14 -17.36 -8.63
N ARG A 215 -3.83 -17.28 -8.35
CA ARG A 215 -3.16 -18.21 -7.41
C ARG A 215 -3.80 -18.27 -6.03
N ASN A 216 -4.25 -17.12 -5.51
CA ASN A 216 -4.85 -17.00 -4.18
C ASN A 216 -6.39 -16.89 -4.23
N GLY A 217 -7.03 -17.24 -5.35
CA GLY A 217 -8.47 -17.10 -5.52
C GLY A 217 -8.92 -15.65 -5.68
N LEU A 218 -10.18 -15.38 -5.36
CA LEU A 218 -10.77 -14.04 -5.37
C LEU A 218 -11.07 -13.54 -3.94
N PRO A 219 -11.07 -12.22 -3.74
CA PRO A 219 -10.63 -11.21 -4.71
C PRO A 219 -9.11 -11.19 -4.84
N SER A 220 -8.62 -10.90 -6.05
CA SER A 220 -7.18 -10.80 -6.32
C SER A 220 -6.77 -9.33 -6.43
N VAL A 221 -5.74 -8.93 -5.68
CA VAL A 221 -5.24 -7.55 -5.67
C VAL A 221 -3.95 -7.42 -6.49
N VAL A 222 -3.94 -6.49 -7.43
CA VAL A 222 -2.81 -6.26 -8.34
C VAL A 222 -2.51 -4.77 -8.47
N ALA A 223 -1.25 -4.43 -8.73
CA ALA A 223 -0.79 -3.05 -8.78
C ALA A 223 0.07 -2.76 -10.02
N PHE A 224 -0.13 -1.58 -10.60
CA PHE A 224 0.73 -1.01 -11.63
C PHE A 224 1.52 0.17 -11.03
N PRO A 225 2.85 0.05 -10.88
CA PRO A 225 3.70 1.17 -10.47
C PRO A 225 3.64 2.35 -11.43
N SER A 226 4.07 3.53 -10.99
CA SER A 226 4.20 4.71 -11.87
C SER A 226 5.09 4.41 -13.07
N GLY A 227 4.59 4.70 -14.28
CA GLY A 227 5.29 4.43 -15.54
C GLY A 227 5.15 3.00 -16.07
N CYS A 228 4.47 2.11 -15.34
CA CYS A 228 4.15 0.76 -15.81
C CYS A 228 2.96 0.78 -16.77
N LYS A 229 3.14 0.28 -18.00
CA LYS A 229 2.10 0.24 -19.04
C LYS A 229 1.80 -1.17 -19.57
N THR A 230 2.58 -2.16 -19.15
CA THR A 230 2.49 -3.54 -19.63
C THR A 230 2.33 -4.50 -18.46
N SER A 231 1.91 -5.73 -18.75
CA SER A 231 1.72 -6.79 -17.74
C SER A 231 3.03 -7.23 -17.10
N ASP A 232 4.18 -6.94 -17.72
CA ASP A 232 5.49 -7.39 -17.27
C ASP A 232 5.94 -6.72 -15.96
N CYS A 233 5.45 -5.51 -15.69
CA CYS A 233 5.72 -4.76 -14.47
C CYS A 233 4.55 -4.79 -13.47
N LEU A 234 3.53 -5.62 -13.74
CA LEU A 234 2.42 -5.85 -12.82
C LEU A 234 2.92 -6.55 -11.56
N ILE A 235 2.58 -6.00 -10.41
CA ILE A 235 2.94 -6.58 -9.11
C ILE A 235 1.66 -7.15 -8.48
N ARG A 236 1.70 -8.40 -8.04
CA ARG A 236 0.57 -9.07 -7.40
C ARG A 236 0.75 -9.08 -5.89
N PHE A 237 -0.35 -8.88 -5.16
CA PHE A 237 -0.35 -9.02 -3.72
C PHE A 237 -0.59 -10.48 -3.33
N GLU A 238 0.33 -11.04 -2.55
CA GLU A 238 0.27 -12.44 -2.10
C GLU A 238 -0.03 -12.59 -0.60
N GLY A 239 -0.33 -11.48 0.10
CA GLY A 239 -0.60 -11.48 1.53
C GLY A 239 -2.07 -11.68 1.89
N GLU A 240 -2.36 -11.58 3.19
CA GLU A 240 -3.73 -11.61 3.71
C GLU A 240 -4.52 -10.36 3.26
N LEU A 241 -5.77 -10.56 2.84
CA LEU A 241 -6.67 -9.50 2.39
C LEU A 241 -7.23 -8.69 3.57
N SER A 242 -6.37 -7.86 4.17
CA SER A 242 -6.74 -6.89 5.20
C SER A 242 -6.36 -5.47 4.78
N VAL A 243 -7.04 -4.48 5.37
CA VAL A 243 -6.77 -3.05 5.10
C VAL A 243 -5.30 -2.71 5.37
N ASP A 244 -4.75 -3.15 6.51
CA ASP A 244 -3.36 -2.85 6.90
C ASP A 244 -2.34 -3.54 5.97
N ALA A 245 -2.55 -4.82 5.65
CA ALA A 245 -1.60 -5.58 4.84
C ALA A 245 -1.52 -5.05 3.40
N VAL A 246 -2.68 -4.78 2.77
CA VAL A 246 -2.73 -4.26 1.40
C VAL A 246 -2.17 -2.83 1.33
N THR A 247 -2.56 -1.95 2.25
CA THR A 247 -2.09 -0.56 2.24
C THR A 247 -0.60 -0.44 2.52
N ASP A 248 -0.05 -1.20 3.47
CA ASP A 248 1.40 -1.18 3.73
C ASP A 248 2.20 -1.81 2.59
N TRP A 249 1.74 -2.94 2.03
CA TRP A 249 2.39 -3.53 0.86
C TRP A 249 2.43 -2.55 -0.30
N PHE A 250 1.30 -1.92 -0.62
CA PHE A 250 1.23 -0.97 -1.72
C PHE A 250 2.15 0.24 -1.46
N ALA A 251 2.08 0.84 -0.27
CA ALA A 251 2.92 1.98 0.08
C ALA A 251 4.43 1.63 0.11
N ALA A 252 4.81 0.45 0.60
CA ALA A 252 6.21 0.05 0.73
C ALA A 252 6.78 -0.50 -0.58
N ALA A 253 6.15 -1.52 -1.17
CA ALA A 253 6.68 -2.29 -2.28
C ALA A 253 6.39 -1.65 -3.64
N VAL A 254 5.21 -1.02 -3.81
CA VAL A 254 4.82 -0.42 -5.10
C VAL A 254 5.27 1.04 -5.16
N LEU A 255 4.98 1.82 -4.13
CA LEU A 255 5.25 3.27 -4.10
C LEU A 255 6.65 3.64 -3.57
N ASN A 256 7.38 2.68 -2.99
CA ASN A 256 8.67 2.91 -2.33
C ASN A 256 8.59 4.07 -1.31
N LEU A 257 7.53 4.10 -0.49
CA LEU A 257 7.36 5.07 0.59
C LEU A 257 8.00 4.54 1.88
N PRO A 258 8.70 5.39 2.66
CA PRO A 258 9.33 4.97 3.90
C PRO A 258 8.29 4.53 4.93
N ARG A 259 8.62 3.51 5.73
CA ARG A 259 7.83 3.16 6.92
C ARG A 259 8.15 4.12 8.06
N ILE A 260 7.12 4.57 8.76
CA ILE A 260 7.24 5.42 9.94
C ILE A 260 6.97 4.56 11.17
N PHE A 261 7.94 4.53 12.09
CA PHE A 261 7.91 3.61 13.22
C PHE A 261 7.23 4.22 14.44
N TYR A 262 6.63 3.34 15.24
CA TYR A 262 6.13 3.65 16.56
C TYR A 262 7.24 3.63 17.60
N TYR A 263 7.19 4.60 18.52
CA TYR A 263 8.08 4.71 19.66
C TYR A 263 7.29 4.80 20.95
N SER A 264 7.82 4.17 22.00
CA SER A 264 7.40 4.31 23.39
C SER A 264 8.06 5.52 24.05
N LYS A 265 7.62 5.88 25.27
CA LYS A 265 8.26 6.94 26.08
C LYS A 265 9.75 6.71 26.32
N GLU A 266 10.19 5.45 26.46
CA GLU A 266 11.59 5.11 26.68
C GLU A 266 12.43 5.14 25.40
N SER A 267 11.81 4.86 24.26
CA SER A 267 12.53 4.71 22.99
C SER A 267 12.54 5.97 22.14
N LEU A 268 11.56 6.88 22.28
CA LEU A 268 11.43 8.09 21.48
C LEU A 268 12.68 9.00 21.61
N GLY A 269 13.15 9.24 22.83
CA GLY A 269 14.37 10.03 23.08
C GLY A 269 15.62 9.43 22.42
N PRO A 270 16.09 8.26 22.85
CA PRO A 270 17.37 7.72 22.41
C PRO A 270 17.35 7.17 20.97
N ARG A 271 16.22 6.67 20.47
CA ARG A 271 16.16 6.03 19.14
C ARG A 271 15.70 6.97 18.03
N PHE A 272 14.90 7.99 18.34
CA PHE A 272 14.41 8.94 17.34
C PHE A 272 15.01 10.34 17.53
N LEU A 273 14.79 11.00 18.66
CA LEU A 273 15.23 12.39 18.86
C LEU A 273 16.75 12.54 18.77
N ALA A 274 17.50 11.67 19.44
CA ALA A 274 18.97 11.71 19.46
C ALA A 274 19.61 11.33 18.10
N LYS A 275 18.94 10.49 17.30
CA LYS A 275 19.46 10.03 15.99
C LYS A 275 19.02 10.92 14.82
N SER A 276 17.96 11.71 15.01
CA SER A 276 17.46 12.62 13.98
C SER A 276 18.50 13.69 13.65
N SER A 277 18.59 14.08 12.37
CA SER A 277 19.54 15.11 11.97
C SER A 277 19.20 16.45 12.64
N PRO A 278 20.18 17.18 13.21
CA PRO A 278 19.90 18.39 14.00
C PRO A 278 19.23 19.53 13.23
N HIS A 279 19.33 19.53 11.90
CA HIS A 279 18.75 20.53 11.00
C HIS A 279 17.32 20.22 10.56
N LYS A 280 16.80 19.03 10.87
CA LYS A 280 15.45 18.62 10.49
C LYS A 280 14.46 18.92 11.60
N VAL A 281 13.25 19.30 11.22
CA VAL A 281 12.11 19.39 12.12
C VAL A 281 11.66 17.97 12.47
N LYS A 282 11.46 17.66 13.75
CA LYS A 282 10.91 16.35 14.14
C LYS A 282 9.39 16.46 14.22
N VAL A 283 8.70 15.66 13.44
CA VAL A 283 7.24 15.56 13.39
C VAL A 283 6.83 14.28 14.10
N ILE A 284 6.04 14.40 15.18
CA ILE A 284 5.61 13.26 15.99
C ILE A 284 4.09 13.18 15.96
N LEU A 285 3.58 12.04 15.52
CA LEU A 285 2.16 11.76 15.35
C LEU A 285 1.67 10.91 16.52
N PHE A 286 0.74 11.44 17.31
CA PHE A 286 0.14 10.75 18.44
C PHE A 286 -1.22 10.16 18.06
N SER A 287 -1.40 8.87 18.30
CA SER A 287 -2.64 8.13 18.02
C SER A 287 -3.00 7.18 19.16
N LYS A 288 -4.30 6.89 19.32
CA LYS A 288 -4.86 5.89 20.26
C LYS A 288 -4.86 4.47 19.70
N THR A 289 -4.92 4.31 18.39
CA THR A 289 -5.20 3.01 17.75
C THR A 289 -3.95 2.19 17.48
N GLY A 290 -2.80 2.84 17.31
CA GLY A 290 -1.56 2.18 16.89
C GLY A 290 -1.54 1.76 15.42
N GLU A 291 -2.52 2.23 14.62
CA GLU A 291 -2.56 2.02 13.17
C GLU A 291 -1.32 2.59 12.49
N ARG A 292 -0.82 1.92 11.46
CA ARG A 292 0.35 2.41 10.71
C ARG A 292 0.08 3.79 10.11
N ALA A 293 1.15 4.57 9.95
CA ALA A 293 1.04 5.87 9.31
C ALA A 293 0.42 5.75 7.92
N THR A 294 -0.56 6.61 7.64
CA THR A 294 -1.32 6.59 6.38
C THR A 294 -0.39 6.78 5.18
N PRO A 295 -0.78 6.28 3.99
CA PRO A 295 0.00 6.49 2.77
C PRO A 295 0.33 7.96 2.50
N VAL A 296 -0.59 8.90 2.78
CA VAL A 296 -0.36 10.35 2.65
C VAL A 296 0.77 10.83 3.56
N VAL A 297 0.76 10.43 4.84
CA VAL A 297 1.83 10.78 5.78
C VAL A 297 3.18 10.20 5.34
N ARG A 298 3.19 8.97 4.82
CA ARG A 298 4.41 8.33 4.28
C ARG A 298 4.91 9.03 3.02
N GLN A 299 4.01 9.51 2.17
CA GLN A 299 4.34 10.32 0.99
C GLN A 299 4.94 11.67 1.42
N ALA A 300 4.37 12.31 2.43
CA ALA A 300 4.93 13.52 3.04
C ALA A 300 6.33 13.25 3.62
N ALA A 301 6.52 12.13 4.32
CA ALA A 301 7.84 11.76 4.84
C ALA A 301 8.91 11.58 3.75
N LYS A 302 8.52 11.10 2.56
CA LYS A 302 9.40 11.02 1.39
C LYS A 302 9.67 12.40 0.77
N ALA A 303 8.62 13.20 0.55
CA ALA A 303 8.72 14.52 -0.07
C ALA A 303 9.54 15.50 0.78
N TYR A 304 9.31 15.51 2.09
CA TYR A 304 9.96 16.39 3.04
C TYR A 304 11.18 15.75 3.72
N TRP A 305 11.73 14.66 3.16
CA TRP A 305 12.86 13.94 3.76
C TRP A 305 14.05 14.85 4.10
N ASN A 306 14.28 15.91 3.32
CA ASN A 306 15.38 16.85 3.55
C ASN A 306 15.13 17.87 4.67
N TYR A 307 13.86 18.06 5.06
CA TYR A 307 13.40 19.10 5.98
C TYR A 307 12.89 18.53 7.30
N ALA A 308 12.24 17.35 7.27
CA ALA A 308 11.57 16.77 8.41
C ALA A 308 11.88 15.28 8.59
N THR A 309 11.76 14.81 9.84
CA THR A 309 11.76 13.38 10.19
C THR A 309 10.50 13.04 10.97
N PHE A 310 9.93 11.87 10.72
CA PHE A 310 8.63 11.48 11.24
C PHE A 310 8.74 10.33 12.23
N ALA A 311 7.91 10.35 13.27
CA ALA A 311 7.72 9.27 14.22
C ALA A 311 6.24 9.16 14.61
N CYS A 312 5.81 7.96 14.97
CA CYS A 312 4.51 7.75 15.60
C CYS A 312 4.69 7.40 17.07
N VAL A 313 3.70 7.78 17.89
CA VAL A 313 3.63 7.42 19.31
C VAL A 313 2.23 6.90 19.60
N LEU A 314 2.17 5.74 20.25
CA LEU A 314 0.92 5.19 20.77
C LEU A 314 0.62 5.88 22.09
N TRP A 315 -0.36 6.76 22.08
CA TRP A 315 -0.76 7.50 23.27
C TRP A 315 -1.63 6.64 24.17
N ARG A 316 -1.29 6.61 25.45
CA ARG A 316 -2.05 5.94 26.52
C ARG A 316 -2.35 6.95 27.61
N GLU A 317 -3.53 6.84 28.20
CA GLU A 317 -4.02 7.78 29.23
C GLU A 317 -3.13 7.76 30.48
N GLU A 318 -2.57 6.60 30.83
CA GLU A 318 -1.59 6.42 31.91
C GLU A 318 -0.31 7.26 31.72
N GLU A 319 0.00 7.64 30.48
CA GLU A 319 1.21 8.38 30.11
C GLU A 319 0.91 9.85 29.79
N LEU A 320 -0.32 10.30 30.02
CA LEU A 320 -0.74 11.69 29.78
C LEU A 320 0.21 12.69 30.44
N SER A 321 0.57 12.48 31.71
CA SER A 321 1.46 13.39 32.44
C SER A 321 2.85 13.51 31.78
N VAL A 322 3.37 12.42 31.22
CA VAL A 322 4.65 12.38 30.52
C VAL A 322 4.56 13.17 29.20
N TRP A 323 3.54 12.90 28.39
CA TRP A 323 3.37 13.54 27.08
C TRP A 323 2.96 15.01 27.18
N TRP A 324 2.15 15.36 28.18
CA TRP A 324 1.81 16.74 28.51
C TRP A 324 3.05 17.53 28.95
N THR A 325 3.85 16.99 29.88
CA THR A 325 5.04 17.69 30.38
C THR A 325 6.13 17.81 29.31
N ALA A 326 6.33 16.76 28.50
CA ALA A 326 7.39 16.75 27.50
C ALA A 326 7.04 17.55 26.24
N PHE A 327 5.79 17.47 25.79
CA PHE A 327 5.37 17.99 24.49
C PHE A 327 4.15 18.90 24.50
N GLY A 328 3.40 19.00 25.61
CA GLY A 328 2.15 19.75 25.65
C GLY A 328 0.97 18.99 25.03
N VAL A 329 1.03 17.65 24.95
CA VAL A 329 -0.04 16.84 24.35
C VAL A 329 -1.13 16.51 25.39
N GLU A 330 -2.26 17.21 25.34
CA GLU A 330 -3.44 16.96 26.20
C GLU A 330 -4.34 15.83 25.72
N SER A 331 -4.55 15.79 24.41
CA SER A 331 -5.53 14.91 23.77
C SER A 331 -5.01 14.45 22.41
N VAL A 332 -5.58 13.35 21.91
CA VAL A 332 -5.23 12.75 20.63
C VAL A 332 -6.47 12.53 19.76
N PRO A 333 -6.36 12.55 18.42
CA PRO A 333 -5.13 12.68 17.61
C PRO A 333 -4.42 14.03 17.77
N ALA A 334 -3.09 14.01 17.72
CA ALA A 334 -2.26 15.21 17.80
C ALA A 334 -0.97 15.10 16.96
N VAL A 335 -0.51 16.24 16.46
CA VAL A 335 0.73 16.37 15.69
C VAL A 335 1.65 17.35 16.40
N VAL A 336 2.87 16.91 16.71
CA VAL A 336 3.88 17.73 17.39
C VAL A 336 5.02 18.05 16.44
N PHE A 337 5.37 19.32 16.34
CA PHE A 337 6.54 19.81 15.60
C PHE A 337 7.62 20.28 16.58
N LEU A 338 8.78 19.65 16.51
CA LEU A 338 9.99 20.04 17.24
C LEU A 338 10.96 20.70 16.26
N LYS A 339 11.08 22.03 16.35
CA LYS A 339 11.98 22.83 15.53
C LYS A 339 13.39 22.86 16.16
N ASP A 340 13.80 24.01 16.68
CA ASP A 340 15.12 24.20 17.28
C ASP A 340 15.21 23.69 18.73
N PRO A 341 16.41 23.28 19.19
CA PRO A 341 16.67 23.02 20.60
C PRO A 341 16.29 24.21 21.48
N GLY A 342 15.61 23.94 22.60
CA GLY A 342 15.19 24.95 23.57
C GLY A 342 13.88 25.68 23.24
N LEU A 343 13.31 25.49 22.05
CA LEU A 343 11.97 26.00 21.74
C LEU A 343 10.89 25.08 22.30
N LYS A 344 9.77 25.69 22.71
CA LYS A 344 8.58 24.94 23.11
C LYS A 344 8.04 24.16 21.89
N PRO A 345 7.66 22.88 22.08
CA PRO A 345 7.01 22.09 21.04
C PRO A 345 5.73 22.77 20.53
N LEU A 346 5.51 22.73 19.22
CA LEU A 346 4.27 23.20 18.62
C LEU A 346 3.32 22.02 18.45
N VAL A 347 2.15 22.08 19.09
CA VAL A 347 1.17 20.98 19.11
C VAL A 347 -0.10 21.41 18.43
N TYR A 348 -0.59 20.55 17.54
CA TYR A 348 -1.91 20.68 16.95
C TYR A 348 -2.77 19.49 17.39
N HIS A 349 -3.94 19.79 17.96
CA HIS A 349 -4.91 18.80 18.43
C HIS A 349 -6.09 18.64 17.47
N GLY A 350 -6.68 17.45 17.46
CA GLY A 350 -7.92 17.16 16.75
C GLY A 350 -7.71 16.34 15.49
N SER A 351 -8.83 15.98 14.84
CA SER A 351 -8.81 15.17 13.62
C SER A 351 -8.07 15.91 12.52
N VAL A 352 -7.09 15.23 11.95
CA VAL A 352 -6.16 15.77 10.96
C VAL A 352 -6.69 15.38 9.59
N ASN A 353 -7.21 16.35 8.83
CA ASN A 353 -7.46 16.14 7.40
C ASN A 353 -6.12 16.12 6.66
N ASP A 354 -6.01 15.31 5.61
CA ASP A 354 -4.80 15.15 4.81
C ASP A 354 -4.32 16.48 4.20
N SER A 355 -5.24 17.31 3.70
CA SER A 355 -4.89 18.64 3.17
C SER A 355 -4.36 19.56 4.26
N TRP A 356 -5.07 19.65 5.39
CA TRP A 356 -4.66 20.44 6.54
C TRP A 356 -3.29 19.98 7.07
N PHE A 357 -3.01 18.67 7.08
CA PHE A 357 -1.72 18.14 7.51
C PHE A 357 -0.58 18.65 6.63
N LEU A 358 -0.77 18.59 5.31
CA LEU A 358 0.22 19.05 4.35
C LEU A 358 0.44 20.57 4.46
N ASP A 359 -0.62 21.35 4.67
CA ASP A 359 -0.52 22.80 4.87
C ASP A 359 0.25 23.16 6.14
N VAL A 360 -0.06 22.49 7.26
CA VAL A 360 0.64 22.69 8.54
C VAL A 360 2.09 22.22 8.45
N LEU A 361 2.36 21.11 7.76
CA LEU A 361 3.71 20.61 7.53
C LEU A 361 4.52 21.59 6.69
N GLU A 362 3.95 22.14 5.61
CA GLU A 362 4.61 23.12 4.75
C GLU A 362 4.96 24.40 5.53
N GLN A 363 4.03 24.90 6.36
CA GLN A 363 4.25 26.06 7.24
C GLN A 363 5.34 25.82 8.30
N ASN A 364 5.52 24.56 8.72
CA ASN A 364 6.43 24.20 9.81
C ASN A 364 7.63 23.33 9.36
N LYS A 365 7.91 23.26 8.06
CA LYS A 365 8.99 22.41 7.51
C LYS A 365 10.39 22.91 7.87
N GLN A 366 10.52 24.19 8.19
CA GLN A 366 11.79 24.83 8.54
C GLN A 366 11.93 25.03 10.05
N GLN A 367 13.18 25.03 10.52
CA GLN A 367 13.55 25.52 11.85
C GLN A 367 13.36 27.04 11.91
N GLU A 368 13.17 27.59 13.11
CA GLU A 368 13.09 29.05 13.29
C GLU A 368 14.40 29.72 12.86
N LEU A 369 15.52 29.07 13.17
CA LEU A 369 16.82 29.41 12.60
C LEU A 369 17.25 28.31 11.62
N PRO A 370 17.06 28.49 10.30
CA PRO A 370 17.33 27.45 9.32
C PRO A 370 18.82 27.20 9.13
N GLN A 371 19.17 25.94 8.86
CA GLN A 371 20.54 25.59 8.47
C GLN A 371 20.81 25.96 7.02
N LEU A 372 21.92 26.66 6.77
CA LEU A 372 22.44 26.91 5.44
C LEU A 372 23.03 25.62 4.86
N ARG A 373 22.39 25.11 3.80
CA ARG A 373 22.81 23.93 3.04
C ARG A 373 22.79 24.26 1.56
N SER A 374 23.46 23.45 0.75
CA SER A 374 23.42 23.60 -0.72
C SER A 374 22.00 23.55 -1.30
N LEU A 375 21.08 22.81 -0.66
CA LEU A 375 19.68 22.72 -1.08
C LEU A 375 18.84 23.92 -0.62
N THR A 376 19.16 24.48 0.54
CA THR A 376 18.36 25.55 1.16
C THR A 376 18.92 26.95 0.87
N SER A 377 20.15 27.07 0.35
CA SER A 377 20.81 28.37 0.14
C SER A 377 20.03 29.31 -0.77
N GLU A 378 19.36 28.78 -1.79
CA GLU A 378 18.52 29.58 -2.68
C GLU A 378 17.22 30.03 -2.00
N GLU A 379 16.52 29.09 -1.35
CA GLU A 379 15.30 29.36 -0.56
C GLU A 379 15.54 30.41 0.54
N LEU A 380 16.73 30.38 1.16
CA LEU A 380 17.14 31.31 2.21
C LEU A 380 17.68 32.66 1.69
N GLY A 381 17.85 32.82 0.39
CA GLY A 381 18.50 34.01 -0.18
C GLY A 381 19.99 34.13 0.20
N CYS A 382 20.64 33.03 0.56
CA CYS A 382 22.05 32.96 0.93
C CYS A 382 22.90 32.32 -0.18
N ASN A 383 22.39 32.32 -1.42
CA ASN A 383 23.06 31.74 -2.57
C ASN A 383 24.03 32.74 -3.19
N ALA A 384 25.30 32.34 -3.34
CA ALA A 384 26.35 33.13 -3.97
C ALA A 384 26.04 33.52 -5.44
N ARG A 385 25.13 32.81 -6.13
CA ARG A 385 24.70 33.09 -7.50
C ARG A 385 23.70 34.26 -7.62
N GLY A 386 23.39 34.95 -6.52
CA GLY A 386 22.68 36.22 -6.58
C GLY A 386 21.15 36.12 -6.46
N TYR A 387 20.62 35.20 -5.63
CA TYR A 387 19.18 35.11 -5.39
C TYR A 387 18.80 35.75 -4.05
N SER A 388 17.92 36.76 -4.08
CA SER A 388 17.36 37.40 -2.89
C SER A 388 15.98 36.83 -2.57
N HIS A 389 15.73 36.54 -1.30
CA HIS A 389 14.40 36.18 -0.80
C HIS A 389 13.40 37.36 -0.88
N ALA A 390 13.89 38.60 -1.02
CA ALA A 390 13.08 39.80 -1.22
C ALA A 390 12.64 40.04 -2.68
N GLY A 391 12.99 39.15 -3.62
CA GLY A 391 12.58 39.22 -5.03
C GLY A 391 13.70 39.67 -5.97
N ARG A 392 13.44 39.53 -7.29
CA ARG A 392 14.44 39.72 -8.36
C ARG A 392 14.98 41.14 -8.52
N ASP A 393 14.22 42.14 -8.08
CA ASP A 393 14.60 43.56 -8.22
C ASP A 393 15.46 44.08 -7.05
N THR A 394 15.71 43.24 -6.05
CA THR A 394 16.50 43.62 -4.87
C THR A 394 18.00 43.47 -5.15
N MET A 395 18.70 44.60 -5.24
CA MET A 395 20.14 44.64 -5.55
C MET A 395 21.06 44.34 -4.36
N ILE A 396 20.58 44.53 -3.13
CA ILE A 396 21.40 44.34 -1.91
C ILE A 396 20.57 43.61 -0.86
N TRP A 397 21.06 42.45 -0.42
CA TRP A 397 20.55 41.68 0.69
C TRP A 397 21.72 41.07 1.48
N TYR A 398 21.45 40.68 2.70
CA TYR A 398 22.43 40.20 3.67
C TYR A 398 22.03 38.81 4.14
N CYS A 399 23.01 37.92 4.24
CA CYS A 399 22.86 36.64 4.91
C CYS A 399 23.87 36.59 6.06
N ALA A 400 23.37 36.65 7.29
CA ALA A 400 24.19 36.48 8.48
C ALA A 400 24.22 34.99 8.84
N ILE A 401 25.42 34.43 8.90
CA ILE A 401 25.63 32.99 9.07
C ILE A 401 26.38 32.76 10.36
N LEU A 402 25.75 32.03 11.28
CA LEU A 402 26.39 31.50 12.47
C LEU A 402 27.11 30.19 12.12
N ALA A 403 28.44 30.17 12.12
CA ALA A 403 29.21 28.97 11.83
C ALA A 403 29.82 28.38 13.10
N GLY A 404 29.66 27.07 13.32
CA GLY A 404 30.29 26.39 14.45
C GLY A 404 30.20 24.86 14.36
N ARG A 405 30.84 24.19 15.32
CA ARG A 405 30.74 22.74 15.50
C ARG A 405 29.45 22.41 16.24
N MET A 406 28.78 21.32 15.86
CA MET A 406 27.63 20.82 16.61
C MET A 406 28.00 20.58 18.07
N GLY A 407 27.24 21.18 19.00
CA GLY A 407 27.51 21.12 20.42
C GLY A 407 26.73 22.18 21.21
N PRO A 408 26.84 22.17 22.55
CA PRO A 408 26.09 23.07 23.43
C PRO A 408 26.41 24.56 23.17
N GLU A 409 27.65 24.87 22.77
CA GLU A 409 28.09 26.23 22.43
C GLU A 409 27.34 26.76 21.20
N LEU A 410 27.28 25.97 20.13
CA LEU A 410 26.54 26.34 18.92
C LEU A 410 25.04 26.46 19.22
N ASP A 411 24.48 25.57 20.03
CA ASP A 411 23.07 25.65 20.42
C ASP A 411 22.76 26.92 21.22
N SER A 412 23.66 27.32 22.13
CA SER A 412 23.56 28.59 22.87
C SER A 412 23.63 29.80 21.92
N MET A 413 24.57 29.80 20.97
CA MET A 413 24.67 30.89 19.99
C MET A 413 23.45 30.95 19.04
N ARG A 414 22.89 29.79 18.66
CA ARG A 414 21.65 29.72 17.88
C ARG A 414 20.48 30.30 18.66
N GLU A 415 20.42 30.04 19.96
CA GLU A 415 19.42 30.65 20.84
C GLU A 415 19.58 32.17 20.91
N THR A 416 20.81 32.68 21.06
CA THR A 416 21.08 34.13 20.99
C THR A 416 20.63 34.73 19.66
N MET A 417 20.96 34.08 18.53
CA MET A 417 20.55 34.56 17.20
C MET A 417 19.03 34.59 17.03
N ARG A 418 18.31 33.60 17.57
CA ARG A 418 16.83 33.62 17.58
C ARG A 418 16.26 34.78 18.42
N ARG A 419 16.85 35.05 19.59
CA ARG A 419 16.45 36.21 20.40
C ARG A 419 16.68 37.52 19.64
N VAL A 420 17.81 37.65 18.94
CA VAL A 420 18.08 38.81 18.07
C VAL A 420 17.02 38.93 16.97
N GLN A 421 16.67 37.82 16.30
CA GLN A 421 15.62 37.79 15.29
C GLN A 421 14.27 38.25 15.85
N GLU A 422 13.90 37.78 17.05
CA GLU A 422 12.66 38.16 17.73
C GLU A 422 12.64 39.65 18.10
N THR A 423 13.75 40.17 18.65
CA THR A 423 13.90 41.59 18.96
C THR A 423 13.77 42.44 17.70
N LEU A 424 14.46 42.08 16.62
CA LEU A 424 14.39 42.80 15.34
C LEU A 424 12.99 42.76 14.71
N SER A 425 12.25 41.67 14.93
CA SER A 425 10.88 41.55 14.44
C SER A 425 9.92 42.48 15.19
N LYS A 426 10.09 42.61 16.52
CA LYS A 426 9.28 43.49 17.38
C LYS A 426 9.60 44.98 17.22
N SER A 427 10.87 45.34 17.02
CA SER A 427 11.30 46.73 16.77
C SER A 427 10.65 47.35 15.53
N GLY A 428 10.29 46.52 14.54
CA GLY A 428 9.59 46.98 13.33
C GLY A 428 8.13 47.41 13.54
N GLU A 429 7.58 47.26 14.75
CA GLU A 429 6.20 47.61 15.13
C GLU A 429 6.12 48.80 16.10
N LEU A 430 7.20 49.14 16.79
CA LEU A 430 7.25 50.19 17.80
C LEU A 430 7.75 51.51 17.21
N ASN A 431 7.06 52.61 17.54
CA ASN A 431 7.45 53.96 17.10
C ASN A 431 8.87 54.30 17.57
N ALA A 432 9.67 54.81 16.63
CA ALA A 432 11.12 55.02 16.62
C ALA A 432 11.68 56.05 17.63
N ALA A 433 11.19 56.10 18.88
CA ALA A 433 11.58 57.13 19.84
C ALA A 433 12.80 56.77 20.72
N SER A 434 13.29 55.52 20.71
CA SER A 434 14.37 55.10 21.62
C SER A 434 15.32 54.01 21.10
N GLU A 435 15.29 53.68 19.80
CA GLU A 435 16.15 52.62 19.25
C GLU A 435 17.30 53.18 18.40
N ASP A 436 18.48 52.54 18.50
CA ASP A 436 19.65 52.89 17.69
C ASP A 436 19.34 52.76 16.19
N GLN A 437 19.79 53.75 15.38
CA GLN A 437 19.58 53.83 13.93
C GLN A 437 19.94 52.53 13.17
N HIS A 438 20.95 51.80 13.64
CA HIS A 438 21.42 50.55 13.06
C HIS A 438 20.43 49.39 13.29
N SER A 439 19.82 49.32 14.48
CA SER A 439 18.82 48.32 14.84
C SER A 439 17.54 48.50 14.01
N ILE A 440 17.11 49.74 13.80
CA ILE A 440 15.96 50.09 12.94
C ILE A 440 16.24 49.63 11.49
N THR A 441 17.45 49.88 10.98
CA THR A 441 17.83 49.48 9.61
C THR A 441 17.83 47.95 9.45
N ALA A 442 18.37 47.22 10.44
CA ALA A 442 18.35 45.76 10.46
C ALA A 442 16.93 45.18 10.57
N ALA A 443 16.07 45.79 11.38
CA ALA A 443 14.66 45.40 11.53
C ALA A 443 13.88 45.58 10.23
N ILE A 444 14.07 46.71 9.54
CA ILE A 444 13.47 46.96 8.21
C ILE A 444 14.00 45.96 7.19
N ALA A 445 15.30 45.64 7.21
CA ALA A 445 15.88 44.65 6.31
C ALA A 445 15.32 43.25 6.56
N LEU A 446 15.13 42.84 7.82
CA LEU A 446 14.51 41.57 8.19
C LEU A 446 13.05 41.50 7.72
N LYS A 447 12.24 42.53 8.01
CA LYS A 447 10.83 42.62 7.61
C LYS A 447 10.64 42.56 6.10
N ASN A 448 11.54 43.22 5.35
CA ASN A 448 11.54 43.23 3.89
C ASN A 448 12.22 42.00 3.27
N LYS A 449 12.55 40.96 4.05
CA LYS A 449 13.21 39.74 3.58
C LYS A 449 14.59 39.97 2.93
N ARG A 450 15.23 41.10 3.24
CA ARG A 450 16.58 41.48 2.78
C ARG A 450 17.67 41.06 3.75
N LEU A 451 17.32 40.65 4.97
CA LEU A 451 18.24 40.07 5.94
C LEU A 451 17.76 38.66 6.29
N THR A 452 18.60 37.66 6.06
CA THR A 452 18.35 36.28 6.51
C THR A 452 19.35 35.91 7.59
N LEU A 453 18.87 35.34 8.69
CA LEU A 453 19.71 34.73 9.73
C LEU A 453 19.70 33.22 9.52
N SER A 454 20.88 32.59 9.49
CA SER A 454 21.02 31.14 9.33
C SER A 454 22.20 30.62 10.13
N TRP A 455 22.29 29.30 10.28
CA TRP A 455 23.44 28.66 10.89
C TRP A 455 24.07 27.61 9.98
N LEU A 456 25.33 27.28 10.24
CA LEU A 456 26.13 26.41 9.40
C LEU A 456 26.93 25.44 10.25
N ASP A 457 26.85 24.15 9.89
CA ASP A 457 27.66 23.11 10.50
C ASP A 457 29.06 23.08 9.87
N GLY A 458 30.05 23.48 10.67
CA GLY A 458 31.44 23.56 10.25
C GLY A 458 32.10 22.20 9.96
N GLU A 459 31.60 21.08 10.51
CA GLU A 459 32.17 19.75 10.23
C GLU A 459 31.73 19.23 8.87
N VAL A 460 30.45 19.42 8.53
CA VAL A 460 29.89 19.01 7.25
C VAL A 460 30.49 19.81 6.10
N GLN A 461 30.92 21.05 6.34
CA GLN A 461 31.57 21.89 5.33
C GLN A 461 33.02 21.53 5.03
N LYS A 462 33.79 20.98 5.98
CA LYS A 462 35.18 20.55 5.71
C LYS A 462 35.29 19.55 4.55
N VAL A 463 34.23 18.80 4.28
CA VAL A 463 34.14 17.81 3.20
C VAL A 463 33.73 18.43 1.85
N ARG A 464 33.16 19.65 1.83
CA ARG A 464 32.54 20.28 0.64
C ARG A 464 33.11 21.68 0.35
N ALA A 465 34.38 21.90 0.65
CA ALA A 465 35.07 23.19 0.60
C ALA A 465 35.20 23.80 -0.81
N SER A 466 34.09 24.22 -1.41
CA SER A 466 34.13 24.90 -2.71
C SER A 466 33.21 26.12 -2.85
N PHE A 467 32.40 26.53 -1.86
CA PHE A 467 31.39 27.56 -2.18
C PHE A 467 31.03 28.66 -1.16
N ILE A 468 31.29 28.56 0.15
CA ILE A 468 30.44 29.34 1.09
C ILE A 468 31.14 30.38 1.99
N LEU A 469 32.47 30.40 2.14
CA LEU A 469 33.11 31.35 3.07
C LEU A 469 34.15 32.24 2.39
N CYS A 470 33.73 33.42 1.93
CA CYS A 470 34.60 34.60 1.94
C CYS A 470 34.38 35.30 3.29
N LEU A 471 35.27 35.03 4.25
CA LEU A 471 35.36 35.78 5.50
C LEU A 471 35.96 37.17 5.21
N GLY A 472 35.12 38.20 5.24
CA GLY A 472 35.58 39.57 5.37
C GLY A 472 35.91 39.82 6.85
N TYR A 473 37.20 39.79 7.19
CA TYR A 473 37.69 40.44 8.40
C TYR A 473 37.43 41.95 8.27
N ILE A 474 36.71 42.54 9.22
CA ILE A 474 36.74 43.99 9.47
C ILE A 474 37.69 44.21 10.64
#